data_AF-X0S0F2-F1
#
_entry.id   AF-X0S0F2-F1
#
_cell.length_a   1.000
_cell.length_b   1.000
_cell.length_c   1.000
_cell.angle_alpha   90.00
_cell.angle_beta   90.00
_cell.angle_gamma   90.00
#
_symmetry.space_group_name_H-M   'P 1'
#
loop_
_entity.id
_entity.type
_entity.pdbx_description
1 polymer ?
#
loop_
_entity_poly.entity_id
_entity_poly.type
_entity_poly.pdbx_seq_one_letter_code
_entity_poly.pdbx_strand_id
1 'polypeptide(L)'
;MRSFLRESQRPVVFQPVYIGYERIMEGDSYIGELSGKPKEKESWFALLRALGKLRENYGQVAVNFGEPIFLTPLLDGVDANWREATTDPEAKPAWLKPAVDALSERIVVNINRAVDVNPINLLALVLLSTPKHAMAESDLLAQIDLTRSMITALPYSDRLTITNLSAAEIIAYGEKMQAIVRIKHPLGDVLASEGKAAVLLSYFRNNVLHVVATAAWIACCFLNNRSMKREQILRLGRVVYPFVQAELFLPWGEEEFAARCEATIDFFVARGLLKTDAQRESVQRDPGQSDGAFQLRVIAQMLLQTIERYYIAIAALVRNGPNTLTSAELENLCTLTAQRLSLLHELNAPEFFDKALFRGFIQKLRERRVIWTDAEGKLEFHAELESIVRDAKIILSREIRHGILKLTPERRSVLAAESDAASSSTN
;
A
#
# COMPACT_ATOMS: atom_id res chain seq x y z
N MET A 1 15.53 21.68 10.73
CA MET A 1 16.76 21.77 9.93
C MET A 1 17.32 23.19 9.84
N ARG A 2 16.59 24.20 9.30
CA ARG A 2 17.11 25.59 9.23
C ARG A 2 17.54 26.17 10.58
N SER A 3 16.77 25.95 11.64
CA SER A 3 17.16 26.36 13.01
C SER A 3 18.46 25.69 13.47
N PHE A 4 18.64 24.39 13.18
CA PHE A 4 19.89 23.68 13.49
C PHE A 4 21.10 24.26 12.73
N LEU A 5 20.92 24.69 11.47
CA LEU A 5 22.00 25.33 10.69
C LEU A 5 22.37 26.71 11.22
N ARG A 6 21.43 27.44 11.84
CA ARG A 6 21.67 28.75 12.45
C ARG A 6 22.38 28.65 13.80
N GLU A 7 22.08 27.60 14.58
CA GLU A 7 22.58 27.40 15.94
C GLU A 7 23.15 25.98 16.13
N SER A 8 24.21 25.65 15.37
CA SER A 8 24.84 24.32 15.31
C SER A 8 25.56 23.86 16.60
N GLN A 9 25.21 24.38 17.79
CA GLN A 9 25.95 24.10 19.02
C GLN A 9 25.56 22.78 19.72
N ARG A 10 24.42 22.16 19.37
CA ARG A 10 23.97 20.91 20.01
C ARG A 10 23.63 19.84 18.98
N PRO A 11 24.07 18.57 19.18
CA PRO A 11 23.63 17.47 18.34
C PRO A 11 22.10 17.34 18.34
N VAL A 12 21.52 17.16 17.16
CA VAL A 12 20.07 16.92 16.98
C VAL A 12 19.85 15.47 16.60
N VAL A 13 18.92 14.83 17.30
CA VAL A 13 18.46 13.47 17.03
C VAL A 13 16.96 13.51 16.79
N PHE A 14 16.52 12.83 15.73
CA PHE A 14 15.12 12.53 15.51
C PHE A 14 14.85 11.14 16.05
N GLN A 15 13.85 11.00 16.91
CA GLN A 15 13.38 9.71 17.43
C GLN A 15 12.08 9.35 16.70
N PRO A 16 12.10 8.43 15.72
CA PRO A 16 10.89 7.90 15.11
C PRO A 16 10.06 7.16 16.16
N VAL A 17 8.76 7.42 16.21
CA VAL A 17 7.82 6.79 17.15
C VAL A 17 6.61 6.30 16.36
N TYR A 18 6.35 4.99 16.43
CA TYR A 18 5.10 4.41 15.98
C TYR A 18 4.08 4.49 17.11
N ILE A 19 2.86 4.94 16.77
CA ILE A 19 1.72 4.95 17.68
C ILE A 19 0.59 4.17 17.02
N GLY A 20 0.30 2.98 17.55
CA GLY A 20 -0.75 2.11 17.06
C GLY A 20 -2.01 2.26 17.89
N TYR A 21 -3.09 2.72 17.27
CA TYR A 21 -4.42 2.74 17.88
C TYR A 21 -5.20 1.50 17.47
N GLU A 22 -6.13 1.06 18.32
CA GLU A 22 -7.09 0.00 17.99
C GLU A 22 -8.51 0.54 17.72
N ARG A 23 -8.72 1.85 17.91
CA ARG A 23 -9.96 2.55 17.58
C ARG A 23 -9.70 4.01 17.24
N ILE A 24 -10.33 4.49 16.16
CA ILE A 24 -10.23 5.90 15.74
C ILE A 24 -11.26 6.73 16.51
N MET A 25 -10.81 7.68 17.33
CA MET A 25 -11.69 8.56 18.12
C MET A 25 -12.58 9.46 17.24
N GLU A 26 -12.13 9.76 16.02
CA GLU A 26 -12.75 10.65 15.03
C GLU A 26 -13.19 9.92 13.75
N GLY A 27 -13.67 8.68 13.86
CA GLY A 27 -14.03 7.87 12.67
C GLY A 27 -14.98 8.55 11.67
N ASP A 28 -15.91 9.39 12.15
CA ASP A 28 -16.82 10.15 11.27
C ASP A 28 -16.12 11.28 10.50
N SER A 29 -15.10 11.91 11.11
CA SER A 29 -14.28 12.94 10.45
C SER A 29 -13.43 12.31 9.35
N TYR A 30 -12.77 11.18 9.66
CA TYR A 30 -11.97 10.41 8.71
C TYR A 30 -12.81 9.92 7.51
N ILE A 31 -14.01 9.38 7.75
CA ILE A 31 -14.93 8.96 6.68
C ILE A 31 -15.38 10.18 5.84
N GLY A 32 -15.61 11.33 6.49
CA GLY A 32 -15.93 12.58 5.81
C GLY A 32 -14.82 13.06 4.88
N GLU A 33 -13.58 13.07 5.37
CA GLU A 33 -12.39 13.45 4.59
C GLU A 33 -12.15 12.50 3.41
N LEU A 34 -12.23 11.18 3.62
CA LEU A 34 -12.10 10.17 2.56
C LEU A 34 -13.19 10.27 1.48
N SER A 35 -14.37 10.76 1.85
CA SER A 35 -15.48 10.98 0.92
C SER A 35 -15.40 12.32 0.19
N GLY A 36 -14.32 13.09 0.39
CA GLY A 36 -14.09 14.39 -0.25
C GLY A 36 -14.89 15.56 0.33
N LYS A 37 -15.44 15.42 1.55
CA LYS A 37 -16.10 16.56 2.22
C LYS A 37 -15.05 17.59 2.67
N PRO A 38 -15.34 18.90 2.57
CA PRO A 38 -14.42 19.93 3.04
C PRO A 38 -14.17 19.79 4.55
N LYS A 39 -12.91 19.99 4.97
CA LYS A 39 -12.47 19.93 6.36
C LYS A 39 -13.22 20.95 7.22
N GLU A 40 -14.06 20.48 8.14
CA GLU A 40 -14.72 21.37 9.10
C GLU A 40 -13.74 21.82 10.19
N LYS A 41 -13.79 23.10 10.55
CA LYS A 41 -13.03 23.63 11.69
C LYS A 41 -13.61 23.04 12.97
N GLU A 42 -12.76 22.43 13.79
CA GLU A 42 -13.18 21.86 15.07
C GLU A 42 -13.90 22.90 15.94
N SER A 43 -15.11 22.57 16.38
CA SER A 43 -15.89 23.39 17.31
C SER A 43 -15.58 22.97 18.73
N TRP A 44 -15.31 23.93 19.61
CA TRP A 44 -15.11 23.73 21.05
C TRP A 44 -16.25 22.95 21.74
N PHE A 45 -17.46 22.95 21.16
CA PHE A 45 -18.60 22.13 21.62
C PHE A 45 -18.49 20.63 21.28
N ALA A 46 -17.67 20.25 20.31
CA ALA A 46 -17.35 18.85 20.01
C ALA A 46 -16.43 18.24 21.09
N LEU A 47 -15.55 19.06 21.66
CA LEU A 47 -14.59 18.70 22.71
C LEU A 47 -15.29 18.34 24.04
N LEU A 48 -16.39 19.02 24.37
CA LEU A 48 -17.24 18.69 25.54
C LEU A 48 -18.08 17.41 25.36
N ARG A 49 -18.51 17.09 24.13
CA ARG A 49 -19.20 15.81 23.83
C ARG A 49 -18.24 14.62 23.82
N ALA A 50 -16.96 14.84 23.54
CA ALA A 50 -15.93 13.80 23.58
C ALA A 50 -15.70 13.20 24.99
N LEU A 51 -15.97 13.96 26.06
CA LEU A 51 -15.90 13.48 27.44
C LEU A 51 -16.92 12.37 27.76
N GLY A 52 -18.07 12.34 27.08
CA GLY A 52 -19.04 11.25 27.20
C GLY A 52 -18.60 9.98 26.48
N LYS A 53 -17.75 10.11 25.46
CA LYS A 53 -17.18 8.97 24.72
C LYS A 53 -16.05 8.28 25.49
N LEU A 54 -15.40 8.94 26.46
CA LEU A 54 -14.33 8.37 27.31
C LEU A 54 -14.72 7.09 28.07
N ARG A 55 -16.01 6.74 28.14
CA ARG A 55 -16.54 5.49 28.70
C ARG A 55 -16.55 4.30 27.74
N GLU A 56 -16.28 4.51 26.46
CA GLU A 56 -16.25 3.43 25.48
C GLU A 56 -14.92 2.67 25.51
N ASN A 57 -14.92 1.40 25.10
CA ASN A 57 -13.68 0.63 24.98
C ASN A 57 -12.87 1.18 23.78
N TYR A 58 -11.76 1.87 24.08
CA TYR A 58 -10.84 2.42 23.07
C TYR A 58 -9.73 1.44 22.66
N GLY A 59 -9.73 0.25 23.26
CA GLY A 59 -8.69 -0.74 23.08
C GLY A 59 -7.38 -0.29 23.72
N GLN A 60 -6.28 -0.77 23.17
CA GLN A 60 -4.92 -0.48 23.60
C GLN A 60 -4.25 0.52 22.65
N VAL A 61 -3.29 1.27 23.19
CA VAL A 61 -2.40 2.13 22.41
C VAL A 61 -1.00 1.57 22.54
N ALA A 62 -0.43 1.12 21.43
CA ALA A 62 0.95 0.67 21.36
C ALA A 62 1.87 1.85 21.02
N VAL A 63 3.00 1.97 21.72
CA VAL A 63 4.03 2.96 21.43
C VAL A 63 5.36 2.25 21.30
N ASN A 64 5.91 2.29 20.08
CA ASN A 64 7.19 1.66 19.76
C ASN A 64 8.18 2.68 19.23
N PHE A 65 9.43 2.56 19.67
CA PHE A 65 10.51 3.46 19.29
C PHE A 65 11.34 2.87 18.15
N GLY A 66 11.37 3.57 17.02
CA GLY A 66 12.22 3.24 15.89
C GLY A 66 13.70 3.56 16.14
N GLU A 67 14.54 3.21 15.17
CA GLU A 67 15.97 3.53 15.22
C GLU A 67 16.16 5.07 15.20
N PRO A 68 16.92 5.66 16.14
CA PRO A 68 17.19 7.09 16.16
C PRO A 68 17.98 7.55 14.92
N ILE A 69 17.67 8.75 14.45
CA ILE A 69 18.32 9.37 13.30
C ILE A 69 19.12 10.57 13.78
N PHE A 70 20.44 10.44 13.79
CA PHE A 70 21.35 11.52 14.11
C PHE A 70 21.47 12.44 12.90
N LEU A 71 21.16 13.73 13.07
CA LEU A 71 21.10 14.68 11.96
C LEU A 71 22.49 14.92 11.34
N THR A 72 23.53 14.99 12.15
CA THR A 72 24.89 15.27 11.68
C THR A 72 25.43 14.18 10.74
N PRO A 73 25.44 12.88 11.10
CA PRO A 73 25.80 11.82 10.17
C PRO A 73 24.95 11.77 8.89
N LEU A 74 23.66 12.12 8.99
CA LEU A 74 22.79 12.20 7.82
C LEU A 74 23.25 13.31 6.85
N LEU A 75 23.53 14.50 7.38
CA LEU A 75 24.01 15.62 6.58
C LEU A 75 25.39 15.33 5.97
N ASP A 76 26.28 14.70 6.73
CA ASP A 76 27.61 14.27 6.26
C ASP A 76 27.52 13.31 5.06
N GLY A 77 26.48 12.47 5.02
CA GLY A 77 26.21 11.57 3.89
C GLY A 77 25.58 12.24 2.67
N VAL A 78 24.96 13.41 2.83
CA VAL A 78 24.32 14.14 1.71
C VAL A 78 25.29 15.11 1.06
N ASP A 79 26.06 15.85 1.86
CA ASP A 79 27.07 16.81 1.38
C ASP A 79 28.16 17.00 2.43
N ALA A 80 29.41 16.65 2.13
CA ALA A 80 30.50 16.74 3.11
C ALA A 80 30.78 18.18 3.61
N ASN A 81 30.41 19.19 2.83
CA ASN A 81 30.69 20.60 3.08
C ASN A 81 29.45 21.37 3.58
N TRP A 82 28.38 20.67 3.99
CA TRP A 82 27.14 21.29 4.46
C TRP A 82 27.35 22.32 5.59
N ARG A 83 28.43 22.17 6.37
CA ARG A 83 28.82 23.08 7.46
C ARG A 83 29.31 24.45 6.99
N GLU A 84 29.82 24.56 5.77
CA GLU A 84 30.28 25.84 5.22
C GLU A 84 29.10 26.73 4.81
N ALA A 85 27.97 26.11 4.47
CA ALA A 85 26.73 26.77 4.09
C ALA A 85 25.96 27.42 5.27
N THR A 86 26.49 27.39 6.50
CA THR A 86 25.88 28.04 7.68
C THR A 86 26.21 29.54 7.79
N THR A 87 27.01 30.09 6.87
CA THR A 87 27.46 31.49 6.88
C THR A 87 26.40 32.47 6.37
N ASP A 88 25.45 32.05 5.52
CA ASP A 88 24.31 32.86 5.06
C ASP A 88 22.98 32.20 5.48
N PRO A 89 22.22 32.79 6.44
CA PRO A 89 20.94 32.27 6.92
C PRO A 89 19.79 32.22 5.90
N GLU A 90 19.93 32.92 4.77
CA GLU A 90 18.93 32.98 3.68
C GLU A 90 19.34 32.15 2.45
N ALA A 91 20.56 31.62 2.44
CA ALA A 91 21.01 30.73 1.38
C ALA A 91 20.10 29.48 1.29
N LYS A 92 19.77 29.10 0.05
CA LYS A 92 19.08 27.84 -0.28
C LYS A 92 20.06 26.90 -0.95
N PRO A 93 20.98 26.27 -0.18
CA PRO A 93 21.97 25.40 -0.78
C PRO A 93 21.29 24.21 -1.46
N ALA A 94 21.88 23.75 -2.56
CA ALA A 94 21.31 22.68 -3.38
C ALA A 94 21.12 21.37 -2.59
N TRP A 95 21.98 21.09 -1.61
CA TRP A 95 21.92 19.91 -0.75
C TRP A 95 20.75 19.93 0.26
N LEU A 96 20.16 21.09 0.56
CA LEU A 96 19.15 21.23 1.61
C LEU A 96 17.91 20.38 1.32
N LYS A 97 17.41 20.43 0.08
CA LYS A 97 16.22 19.67 -0.31
C LYS A 97 16.48 18.15 -0.26
N PRO A 98 17.54 17.61 -0.88
CA PRO A 98 17.93 16.21 -0.72
C PRO A 98 18.07 15.76 0.74
N ALA A 99 18.64 16.59 1.62
CA ALA A 99 18.75 16.27 3.04
C ALA A 99 17.39 16.21 3.76
N VAL A 100 16.46 17.12 3.45
CA VAL A 100 15.08 17.05 3.98
C VAL A 100 14.37 15.80 3.46
N ASP A 101 14.50 15.50 2.17
CA ASP A 101 13.86 14.35 1.54
C ASP A 101 14.40 13.04 2.16
N ALA A 102 15.72 12.88 2.30
CA ALA A 102 16.36 11.72 2.92
C ALA A 102 16.01 11.56 4.42
N LEU A 103 15.94 12.65 5.18
CA LEU A 103 15.50 12.62 6.57
C LEU A 103 14.03 12.19 6.68
N SER A 104 13.16 12.74 5.83
CA SER A 104 11.73 12.43 5.84
C SER A 104 11.47 10.96 5.52
N GLU A 105 12.14 10.45 4.47
CA GLU A 105 12.07 9.03 4.10
C GLU A 105 12.56 8.13 5.25
N ARG A 106 13.72 8.44 5.84
CA ARG A 106 14.27 7.62 6.93
C ARG A 106 13.41 7.64 8.19
N ILE A 107 12.75 8.76 8.51
CA ILE A 107 11.78 8.84 9.60
C ILE A 107 10.63 7.86 9.34
N VAL A 108 9.99 7.93 8.17
CA VAL A 108 8.83 7.06 7.85
C VAL A 108 9.24 5.59 7.81
N VAL A 109 10.37 5.26 7.19
CA VAL A 109 10.92 3.90 7.19
C VAL A 109 11.14 3.39 8.61
N ASN A 110 11.72 4.21 9.50
CA ASN A 110 11.99 3.80 10.88
C ASN A 110 10.71 3.71 11.74
N ILE A 111 9.67 4.49 11.44
CA ILE A 111 8.33 4.30 12.02
C ILE A 111 7.77 2.94 11.59
N ASN A 112 7.81 2.63 10.30
CA ASN A 112 7.31 1.36 9.76
C ASN A 112 8.07 0.15 10.32
N ARG A 113 9.38 0.28 10.54
CA ARG A 113 10.18 -0.77 11.21
C ARG A 113 9.71 -1.04 12.63
N ALA A 114 9.26 -0.02 13.36
CA ALA A 114 8.79 -0.13 14.73
C ALA A 114 7.28 -0.44 14.85
N VAL A 115 6.62 -0.86 13.77
CA VAL A 115 5.18 -1.14 13.77
C VAL A 115 4.79 -2.20 14.82
N ASP A 116 3.65 -1.96 15.48
CA ASP A 116 2.95 -2.98 16.27
C ASP A 116 1.80 -3.56 15.42
N VAL A 117 1.77 -4.88 15.26
CA VAL A 117 0.70 -5.59 14.56
C VAL A 117 -0.33 -6.08 15.58
N ASN A 118 -1.37 -5.28 15.78
CA ASN A 118 -2.41 -5.55 16.76
C ASN A 118 -3.55 -6.44 16.20
N PRO A 119 -4.50 -6.90 17.03
CA PRO A 119 -5.61 -7.76 16.59
C PRO A 119 -6.49 -7.14 15.49
N ILE A 120 -6.74 -5.82 15.56
CA ILE A 120 -7.57 -5.10 14.58
C ILE A 120 -6.85 -5.02 13.23
N ASN A 121 -5.53 -4.84 13.23
CA ASN A 121 -4.73 -4.88 12.01
C ASN A 121 -4.83 -6.24 11.30
N LEU A 122 -4.75 -7.35 12.05
CA LEU A 122 -4.86 -8.71 11.49
C LEU A 122 -6.25 -8.97 10.89
N LEU A 123 -7.32 -8.55 11.60
CA LEU A 123 -8.69 -8.63 11.07
C LEU A 123 -8.85 -7.78 9.80
N ALA A 124 -8.30 -6.56 9.80
CA ALA A 124 -8.35 -5.66 8.66
C ALA A 124 -7.64 -6.24 7.42
N LEU A 125 -6.43 -6.80 7.60
CA LEU A 125 -5.68 -7.46 6.54
C LEU A 125 -6.47 -8.61 5.91
N VAL A 126 -7.07 -9.48 6.74
CA VAL A 126 -7.75 -10.67 6.26
C VAL A 126 -9.12 -10.36 5.65
N LEU A 127 -9.98 -9.63 6.37
CA LEU A 127 -11.36 -9.40 5.93
C LEU A 127 -11.43 -8.45 4.74
N LEU A 128 -10.64 -7.37 4.70
CA LEU A 128 -10.65 -6.48 3.53
C LEU A 128 -10.02 -7.12 2.27
N SER A 129 -9.51 -8.34 2.40
CA SER A 129 -8.98 -9.15 1.31
C SER A 129 -9.98 -10.22 0.83
N THR A 130 -11.22 -10.21 1.33
CA THR A 130 -12.30 -11.10 0.88
C THR A 130 -13.47 -10.34 0.25
N PRO A 131 -14.24 -11.02 -0.63
CA PRO A 131 -15.52 -10.49 -1.09
C PRO A 131 -16.44 -10.15 0.07
N LYS A 132 -17.13 -9.01 -0.01
CA LYS A 132 -18.06 -8.49 1.02
C LYS A 132 -17.44 -8.29 2.40
N HIS A 133 -16.10 -8.30 2.50
CA HIS A 133 -15.37 -8.26 3.76
C HIS A 133 -15.85 -9.29 4.79
N ALA A 134 -16.22 -10.47 4.30
CA ALA A 134 -16.79 -11.55 5.09
C ALA A 134 -16.00 -12.85 4.90
N MET A 135 -15.93 -13.67 5.94
CA MET A 135 -15.27 -14.98 5.91
C MET A 135 -15.95 -15.93 6.91
N ALA A 136 -16.04 -17.21 6.57
CA ALA A 136 -16.50 -18.24 7.52
C ALA A 136 -15.53 -18.29 8.72
N GLU A 137 -16.05 -18.57 9.92
CA GLU A 137 -15.24 -18.53 11.14
C GLU A 137 -14.01 -19.45 11.09
N SER A 138 -14.18 -20.69 10.60
CA SER A 138 -13.08 -21.65 10.47
C SER A 138 -11.96 -21.13 9.57
N ASP A 139 -12.33 -20.51 8.45
CA ASP A 139 -11.40 -19.98 7.46
C ASP A 139 -10.70 -18.73 8.01
N LEU A 140 -11.43 -17.89 8.75
CA LEU A 140 -10.89 -16.69 9.38
C LEU A 140 -9.86 -17.06 10.46
N LEU A 141 -10.17 -18.06 11.29
CA LEU A 141 -9.23 -18.60 12.27
C LEU A 141 -7.94 -19.09 11.59
N ALA A 142 -8.08 -19.91 10.55
CA ALA A 142 -6.95 -20.48 9.82
C ALA A 142 -6.11 -19.40 9.11
N GLN A 143 -6.76 -18.39 8.53
CA GLN A 143 -6.08 -17.31 7.82
C GLN A 143 -5.37 -16.34 8.77
N ILE A 144 -5.96 -16.02 9.93
CA ILE A 144 -5.30 -15.22 10.97
C ILE A 144 -4.09 -15.96 11.51
N ASP A 145 -4.22 -17.26 11.81
CA ASP A 145 -3.11 -18.08 12.30
C ASP A 145 -1.96 -18.16 11.27
N LEU A 146 -2.28 -18.37 10.00
CA LEU A 146 -1.29 -18.36 8.92
C LEU A 146 -0.58 -17.00 8.82
N THR A 147 -1.34 -15.91 8.84
CA THR A 147 -0.80 -14.53 8.72
C THR A 147 0.11 -14.20 9.90
N ARG A 148 -0.30 -14.53 11.13
CA ARG A 148 0.50 -14.35 12.33
C ARG A 148 1.77 -15.20 12.28
N SER A 149 1.65 -16.49 11.96
CA SER A 149 2.79 -17.40 11.83
C SER A 149 3.81 -16.90 10.81
N MET A 150 3.35 -16.33 9.71
CA MET A 150 4.20 -15.72 8.68
C MET A 150 4.94 -14.49 9.19
N ILE A 151 4.24 -13.56 9.84
CA ILE A 151 4.87 -12.33 10.39
C ILE A 151 5.90 -12.70 11.46
N THR A 152 5.62 -13.69 12.30
CA THR A 152 6.55 -14.18 13.33
C THR A 152 7.76 -14.90 12.72
N ALA A 153 7.57 -15.74 11.71
CA ALA A 153 8.66 -16.49 11.08
C ALA A 153 9.53 -15.63 10.16
N LEU A 154 8.96 -14.59 9.56
CA LEU A 154 9.61 -13.69 8.59
C LEU A 154 9.46 -12.23 9.02
N PRO A 155 10.04 -11.81 10.16
CA PRO A 155 9.80 -10.49 10.72
C PRO A 155 10.21 -9.39 9.75
N TYR A 156 9.37 -8.36 9.64
CA TYR A 156 9.64 -7.17 8.83
C TYR A 156 10.88 -6.42 9.32
N SER A 157 11.01 -6.29 10.65
CA SER A 157 12.19 -5.73 11.30
C SER A 157 12.37 -6.37 12.68
N ASP A 158 13.54 -6.16 13.26
CA ASP A 158 13.92 -6.51 14.62
C ASP A 158 13.14 -5.75 15.72
N ARG A 159 12.49 -4.64 15.34
CA ARG A 159 11.70 -3.77 16.23
C ARG A 159 10.17 -3.95 16.07
N LEU A 160 9.74 -4.86 15.19
CA LEU A 160 8.32 -5.16 15.02
C LEU A 160 7.79 -5.90 16.25
N THR A 161 6.63 -5.50 16.74
CA THR A 161 5.86 -6.28 17.72
C THR A 161 4.57 -6.80 17.07
N ILE A 162 4.05 -7.90 17.61
CA ILE A 162 2.78 -8.49 17.17
C ILE A 162 2.03 -8.98 18.39
N THR A 163 0.70 -8.90 18.34
CA THR A 163 -0.16 -9.40 19.41
C THR A 163 0.11 -10.87 19.77
N ASN A 164 0.09 -11.14 21.08
CA ASN A 164 0.23 -12.51 21.61
C ASN A 164 -1.09 -13.28 21.61
N LEU A 165 -2.22 -12.64 21.26
CA LEU A 165 -3.52 -13.28 21.19
C LEU A 165 -3.55 -14.38 20.12
N SER A 166 -4.23 -15.48 20.43
CA SER A 166 -4.57 -16.51 19.46
C SER A 166 -5.60 -16.00 18.44
N ALA A 167 -5.77 -16.72 17.32
CA ALA A 167 -6.76 -16.35 16.30
C ALA A 167 -8.19 -16.24 16.87
N ALA A 168 -8.58 -17.12 17.79
CA ALA A 168 -9.90 -17.08 18.43
C ALA A 168 -10.06 -15.87 19.35
N GLU A 169 -9.02 -15.52 20.12
CA GLU A 169 -9.01 -14.32 20.96
C GLU A 169 -9.04 -13.04 20.13
N ILE A 170 -8.37 -13.02 18.97
CA ILE A 170 -8.41 -11.90 18.02
C ILE A 170 -9.83 -11.68 17.49
N ILE A 171 -10.54 -12.74 17.09
CA ILE A 171 -11.95 -12.64 16.64
C ILE A 171 -12.83 -12.10 17.77
N ALA A 172 -12.74 -12.69 18.97
CA ALA A 172 -13.51 -12.23 20.13
C ALA A 172 -13.20 -10.77 20.48
N TYR A 173 -11.93 -10.36 20.34
CA TYR A 173 -11.52 -8.98 20.53
C TYR A 173 -12.15 -8.04 19.49
N GLY A 174 -12.15 -8.42 18.21
CA GLY A 174 -12.77 -7.68 17.12
C GLY A 174 -14.28 -7.49 17.32
N GLU A 175 -14.98 -8.53 17.78
CA GLU A 175 -16.41 -8.46 18.12
C GLU A 175 -16.65 -7.47 19.28
N LYS A 176 -15.84 -7.56 20.34
CA LYS A 176 -15.90 -6.64 21.49
C LYS A 176 -15.63 -5.18 21.09
N MET A 177 -14.73 -4.97 20.14
CA MET A 177 -14.38 -3.65 19.59
C MET A 177 -15.36 -3.17 18.51
N GLN A 178 -16.36 -3.99 18.14
CA GLN A 178 -17.32 -3.71 17.07
C GLN A 178 -16.64 -3.47 15.71
N ALA A 179 -15.44 -4.03 15.51
CA ALA A 179 -14.72 -3.99 14.24
C ALA A 179 -15.31 -5.01 13.24
N ILE A 180 -15.87 -6.09 13.79
CA ILE A 180 -16.52 -7.16 13.04
C ILE A 180 -17.84 -7.55 13.72
N VAL A 181 -18.73 -8.15 12.95
CA VAL A 181 -19.99 -8.72 13.40
C VAL A 181 -20.06 -10.20 13.05
N ARG A 182 -20.76 -10.97 13.89
CA ARG A 182 -21.03 -12.39 13.67
C ARG A 182 -22.44 -12.60 13.17
N ILE A 183 -22.54 -13.24 12.01
CA ILE A 183 -23.79 -13.63 11.37
C ILE A 183 -23.97 -15.12 11.63
N LYS A 184 -24.91 -15.45 12.52
CA LYS A 184 -25.20 -16.84 12.87
C LYS A 184 -25.88 -17.56 11.72
N HIS A 185 -25.41 -18.76 11.41
CA HIS A 185 -25.98 -19.57 10.33
C HIS A 185 -25.90 -21.07 10.66
N PRO A 186 -26.93 -21.89 10.32
CA PRO A 186 -26.95 -23.32 10.66
C PRO A 186 -25.79 -24.15 10.11
N LEU A 187 -25.11 -23.67 9.07
CA LEU A 187 -23.96 -24.34 8.44
C LEU A 187 -22.60 -23.80 8.91
N GLY A 188 -22.58 -22.95 9.94
CA GLY A 188 -21.37 -22.30 10.43
C GLY A 188 -21.47 -20.78 10.32
N ASP A 189 -20.96 -20.10 11.34
CA ASP A 189 -21.04 -18.65 11.45
C ASP A 189 -20.12 -17.95 10.44
N VAL A 190 -20.53 -16.77 10.00
CA VAL A 190 -19.77 -15.88 9.14
C VAL A 190 -19.42 -14.62 9.91
N LEU A 191 -18.16 -14.21 9.85
CA LEU A 191 -17.68 -12.96 10.43
C LEU A 191 -17.52 -11.95 9.29
N ALA A 192 -18.05 -10.75 9.49
CA ALA A 192 -18.03 -9.70 8.49
C ALA A 192 -17.67 -8.35 9.08
N SER A 193 -17.11 -7.45 8.28
CA SER A 193 -17.05 -6.02 8.59
C SER A 193 -17.91 -5.24 7.60
N GLU A 194 -18.83 -4.42 8.10
CA GLU A 194 -19.83 -3.76 7.28
C GLU A 194 -19.87 -2.25 7.51
N GLY A 195 -20.38 -1.52 6.50
CA GLY A 195 -20.63 -0.08 6.58
C GLY A 195 -19.40 0.72 7.03
N LYS A 196 -19.58 1.53 8.07
CA LYS A 196 -18.52 2.40 8.60
C LYS A 196 -17.32 1.61 9.16
N ALA A 197 -17.56 0.44 9.76
CA ALA A 197 -16.48 -0.36 10.35
C ALA A 197 -15.50 -0.82 9.26
N ALA A 198 -15.99 -1.27 8.12
CA ALA A 198 -15.16 -1.68 6.99
C ALA A 198 -14.28 -0.54 6.45
N VAL A 199 -14.84 0.67 6.35
CA VAL A 199 -14.07 1.86 5.92
C VAL A 199 -13.00 2.20 6.95
N LEU A 200 -13.30 2.09 8.25
CA LEU A 200 -12.29 2.33 9.29
C LEU A 200 -11.22 1.24 9.32
N LEU A 201 -11.55 -0.01 8.97
CA LEU A 201 -10.56 -1.08 8.82
C LEU A 201 -9.53 -0.77 7.72
N SER A 202 -9.85 0.05 6.70
CA SER A 202 -8.84 0.38 5.68
C SER A 202 -7.66 1.15 6.28
N TYR A 203 -7.92 2.04 7.25
CA TYR A 203 -6.87 2.70 8.02
C TYR A 203 -5.98 1.69 8.75
N PHE A 204 -6.59 0.76 9.49
CA PHE A 204 -5.84 -0.25 10.25
C PHE A 204 -5.09 -1.23 9.35
N ARG A 205 -5.64 -1.56 8.17
CA ARG A 205 -4.94 -2.35 7.15
C ARG A 205 -3.71 -1.61 6.65
N ASN A 206 -3.86 -0.34 6.31
CA ASN A 206 -2.78 0.46 5.71
C ASN A 206 -1.61 0.66 6.67
N ASN A 207 -1.86 0.68 7.98
CA ASN A 207 -0.83 0.73 9.01
C ASN A 207 0.12 -0.48 9.05
N VAL A 208 -0.24 -1.61 8.43
CA VAL A 208 0.55 -2.84 8.47
C VAL A 208 0.75 -3.48 7.09
N LEU A 209 0.28 -2.83 6.03
CA LEU A 209 0.34 -3.39 4.67
C LEU A 209 1.78 -3.68 4.22
N HIS A 210 2.71 -2.81 4.62
CA HIS A 210 4.15 -2.96 4.36
C HIS A 210 4.74 -4.24 4.96
N VAL A 211 4.17 -4.75 6.05
CA VAL A 211 4.64 -5.97 6.74
C VAL A 211 4.40 -7.21 5.87
N VAL A 212 3.30 -7.24 5.12
CA VAL A 212 2.86 -8.40 4.33
C VAL A 212 3.13 -8.26 2.83
N ALA A 213 3.70 -7.14 2.38
CA ALA A 213 3.88 -6.82 0.96
C ALA A 213 4.65 -7.90 0.18
N THR A 214 5.72 -8.46 0.74
CA THR A 214 6.49 -9.54 0.09
C THR A 214 5.65 -10.80 -0.11
N ALA A 215 4.88 -11.19 0.91
CA ALA A 215 3.99 -12.34 0.86
C ALA A 215 2.87 -12.17 -0.15
N ALA A 216 2.25 -10.99 -0.17
CA ALA A 216 1.23 -10.61 -1.14
C ALA A 216 1.77 -10.59 -2.57
N TRP A 217 3.01 -10.11 -2.78
CA TRP A 217 3.67 -10.18 -4.08
C TRP A 217 3.84 -11.63 -4.58
N ILE A 218 4.37 -12.52 -3.74
CA ILE A 218 4.52 -13.93 -4.10
C ILE A 218 3.15 -14.56 -4.40
N ALA A 219 2.15 -14.28 -3.57
CA ALA A 219 0.81 -14.80 -3.76
C ALA A 219 0.14 -14.30 -5.06
N CYS A 220 0.33 -13.02 -5.41
CA CYS A 220 -0.11 -12.42 -6.68
C CYS A 220 0.40 -13.18 -7.91
N CYS A 221 1.64 -13.70 -7.86
CA CYS A 221 2.21 -14.50 -8.95
C CYS A 221 1.41 -15.78 -9.23
N PHE A 222 0.68 -16.31 -8.25
CA PHE A 222 -0.08 -17.55 -8.39
C PHE A 222 -1.60 -17.36 -8.56
N LEU A 223 -2.09 -16.11 -8.63
CA LEU A 223 -3.51 -15.86 -8.91
C LEU A 223 -3.91 -16.43 -10.27
N ASN A 224 -3.14 -16.10 -11.30
CA ASN A 224 -3.41 -16.49 -12.69
C ASN A 224 -2.49 -17.61 -13.20
N ASN A 225 -1.43 -17.97 -12.46
CA ASN A 225 -0.52 -19.04 -12.82
C ASN A 225 -0.61 -20.19 -11.82
N ARG A 226 -0.69 -21.42 -12.33
CA ARG A 226 -0.61 -22.61 -11.48
C ARG A 226 0.84 -22.92 -11.07
N SER A 227 1.79 -22.63 -11.95
CA SER A 227 3.22 -22.89 -11.76
C SER A 227 4.03 -21.77 -12.40
N MET A 228 5.15 -21.43 -11.76
CA MET A 228 6.12 -20.45 -12.25
C MET A 228 7.54 -20.87 -11.85
N LYS A 229 8.52 -20.50 -12.68
CA LYS A 229 9.92 -20.63 -12.30
C LYS A 229 10.24 -19.66 -11.16
N ARG A 230 10.99 -20.13 -10.17
CA ARG A 230 11.44 -19.37 -9.02
C ARG A 230 12.20 -18.10 -9.44
N GLU A 231 13.15 -18.26 -10.37
CA GLU A 231 13.90 -17.15 -10.97
C GLU A 231 12.99 -16.08 -11.59
N GLN A 232 11.91 -16.49 -12.27
CA GLN A 232 10.97 -15.56 -12.89
C GLN A 232 10.20 -14.74 -11.85
N ILE A 233 9.80 -15.35 -10.72
CA ILE A 233 9.14 -14.66 -9.61
C ILE A 233 10.05 -13.56 -9.05
N LEU A 234 11.33 -13.88 -8.84
CA LEU A 234 12.33 -12.93 -8.31
C LEU A 234 12.63 -11.82 -9.31
N ARG A 235 12.79 -12.16 -10.60
CA ARG A 235 13.00 -11.18 -11.67
C ARG A 235 11.85 -10.18 -11.75
N LEU A 236 10.60 -10.67 -11.76
CA LEU A 236 9.43 -9.79 -11.76
C LEU A 236 9.35 -8.96 -10.46
N GLY A 237 9.72 -9.57 -9.33
CA GLY A 237 9.80 -8.89 -8.04
C GLY A 237 10.76 -7.71 -8.08
N ARG A 238 11.97 -7.89 -8.60
CA ARG A 238 12.96 -6.82 -8.77
C ARG A 238 12.44 -5.66 -9.63
N VAL A 239 11.67 -5.97 -10.69
CA VAL A 239 11.09 -4.93 -11.56
C VAL A 239 10.03 -4.11 -10.83
N VAL A 240 9.17 -4.74 -10.04
CA VAL A 240 8.06 -4.09 -9.34
C VAL A 240 8.49 -3.43 -8.02
N TYR A 241 9.53 -3.96 -7.38
CA TYR A 241 9.96 -3.58 -6.04
C TYR A 241 10.20 -2.09 -5.85
N PRO A 242 10.90 -1.35 -6.74
CA PRO A 242 11.14 0.08 -6.57
C PRO A 242 9.88 0.93 -6.37
N PHE A 243 8.77 0.50 -6.97
CA PHE A 243 7.50 1.20 -6.90
C PHE A 243 6.78 0.89 -5.58
N VAL A 244 6.70 -0.40 -5.22
CA VAL A 244 6.13 -0.84 -3.95
C VAL A 244 6.94 -0.31 -2.77
N GLN A 245 8.27 -0.26 -2.89
CA GLN A 245 9.17 0.32 -1.91
C GLN A 245 8.87 1.80 -1.68
N ALA A 246 8.73 2.58 -2.75
CA ALA A 246 8.47 4.01 -2.64
C ALA A 246 7.08 4.30 -2.06
N GLU A 247 6.09 3.47 -2.37
CA GLU A 247 4.71 3.63 -1.88
C GLU A 247 4.57 3.20 -0.41
N LEU A 248 5.20 2.10 -0.02
CA LEU A 248 5.06 1.49 1.32
C LEU A 248 6.25 1.76 2.25
N PHE A 249 7.21 2.56 1.81
CA PHE A 249 8.45 2.90 2.53
C PHE A 249 9.18 1.65 3.04
N LEU A 250 9.43 0.69 2.14
CA LEU A 250 10.09 -0.57 2.49
C LEU A 250 11.60 -0.35 2.75
N PRO A 251 12.17 -0.92 3.83
CA PRO A 251 13.51 -0.57 4.31
C PRO A 251 14.65 -1.26 3.55
N TRP A 252 14.34 -2.15 2.62
CA TRP A 252 15.31 -3.10 2.08
C TRP A 252 15.94 -2.63 0.77
N GLY A 253 17.15 -3.13 0.48
CA GLY A 253 17.68 -3.08 -0.87
C GLY A 253 16.97 -4.07 -1.81
N GLU A 254 17.21 -3.96 -3.13
CA GLU A 254 16.66 -4.89 -4.13
C GLU A 254 17.09 -6.36 -3.87
N GLU A 255 18.34 -6.59 -3.45
CA GLU A 255 18.84 -7.93 -3.12
C GLU A 255 18.30 -8.46 -1.79
N GLU A 256 18.14 -7.61 -0.79
CA GLU A 256 17.47 -7.99 0.47
C GLU A 256 16.00 -8.34 0.24
N PHE A 257 15.31 -7.61 -0.63
CA PHE A 257 13.95 -7.96 -1.04
C PHE A 257 13.90 -9.30 -1.77
N ALA A 258 14.84 -9.57 -2.68
CA ALA A 258 14.94 -10.86 -3.35
C ALA A 258 15.15 -12.01 -2.34
N ALA A 259 16.04 -11.83 -1.35
CA ALA A 259 16.23 -12.81 -0.28
C ALA A 259 14.96 -13.01 0.57
N ARG A 260 14.16 -11.96 0.79
CA ARG A 260 12.86 -12.09 1.45
C ARG A 260 11.84 -12.81 0.59
N CYS A 261 11.81 -12.58 -0.71
CA CYS A 261 10.98 -13.35 -1.64
C CYS A 261 11.32 -14.85 -1.55
N GLU A 262 12.61 -15.18 -1.52
CA GLU A 262 13.10 -16.55 -1.36
C GLU A 262 12.60 -17.20 -0.06
N ALA A 263 12.83 -16.54 1.08
CA ALA A 263 12.36 -17.03 2.38
C ALA A 263 10.83 -17.15 2.45
N THR A 264 10.11 -16.25 1.79
CA THR A 264 8.64 -16.28 1.70
C THR A 264 8.14 -17.47 0.91
N ILE A 265 8.76 -17.78 -0.23
CA ILE A 265 8.43 -18.97 -1.03
C ILE A 265 8.65 -20.22 -0.19
N ASP A 266 9.77 -20.31 0.53
CA ASP A 266 10.08 -21.46 1.38
C ASP A 266 9.10 -21.61 2.55
N PHE A 267 8.68 -20.51 3.17
CA PHE A 267 7.62 -20.53 4.18
C PHE A 267 6.30 -21.05 3.60
N PHE A 268 5.88 -20.57 2.43
CA PHE A 268 4.66 -21.07 1.77
C PHE A 268 4.75 -22.55 1.40
N VAL A 269 5.93 -23.03 1.01
CA VAL A 269 6.15 -24.47 0.76
C VAL A 269 6.06 -25.26 2.06
N ALA A 270 6.70 -24.79 3.13
CA ALA A 270 6.66 -25.46 4.44
C ALA A 270 5.25 -25.49 5.05
N ARG A 271 4.43 -24.47 4.78
CA ARG A 271 3.01 -24.41 5.20
C ARG A 271 2.05 -25.13 4.24
N GLY A 272 2.55 -25.69 3.14
CA GLY A 272 1.74 -26.43 2.18
C GLY A 272 0.88 -25.58 1.24
N LEU A 273 1.08 -24.25 1.21
CA LEU A 273 0.40 -23.36 0.25
C LEU A 273 0.97 -23.51 -1.16
N LEU A 274 2.28 -23.76 -1.24
CA LEU A 274 3.02 -24.00 -2.47
C LEU A 274 3.75 -25.35 -2.40
N LYS A 275 4.12 -25.85 -3.57
CA LYS A 275 4.95 -27.04 -3.76
C LYS A 275 6.07 -26.69 -4.71
N THR A 276 7.18 -27.41 -4.60
CA THR A 276 8.32 -27.22 -5.50
C THR A 276 8.78 -28.57 -6.05
N ASP A 277 9.45 -28.55 -7.19
CA ASP A 277 10.06 -29.76 -7.76
C ASP A 277 11.30 -30.19 -6.95
N ALA A 278 11.89 -31.33 -7.31
CA ALA A 278 13.06 -31.86 -6.60
C ALA A 278 14.27 -30.92 -6.65
N GLN A 279 14.38 -30.12 -7.72
CA GLN A 279 15.46 -29.17 -7.97
C GLN A 279 15.20 -27.78 -7.34
N ARG A 280 14.00 -27.55 -6.80
CA ARG A 280 13.52 -26.27 -6.27
C ARG A 280 13.46 -25.13 -7.30
N GLU A 281 13.40 -25.45 -8.58
CA GLU A 281 13.41 -24.48 -9.69
C GLU A 281 12.01 -24.00 -10.05
N SER A 282 11.04 -24.91 -10.02
CA SER A 282 9.63 -24.61 -10.26
C SER A 282 8.86 -24.58 -8.96
N VAL A 283 7.98 -23.58 -8.84
CA VAL A 283 7.06 -23.41 -7.72
C VAL A 283 5.65 -23.51 -8.27
N GLN A 284 4.77 -24.23 -7.57
CA GLN A 284 3.39 -24.45 -8.01
C GLN A 284 2.43 -24.39 -6.83
N ARG A 285 1.22 -23.88 -7.07
CA ARG A 285 0.12 -23.98 -6.10
C ARG A 285 -0.76 -25.18 -6.41
N ASP A 286 -1.54 -25.59 -5.41
CA ASP A 286 -2.57 -26.59 -5.61
C ASP A 286 -3.73 -26.08 -6.50
N PRO A 287 -4.55 -27.00 -7.05
CA PRO A 287 -5.75 -26.63 -7.80
C PRO A 287 -6.64 -25.65 -7.02
N GLY A 288 -7.37 -24.80 -7.75
CA GLY A 288 -8.01 -23.60 -7.20
C GLY A 288 -9.12 -23.83 -6.16
N GLN A 289 -9.54 -25.07 -5.92
CA GLN A 289 -10.57 -25.44 -4.94
C GLN A 289 -9.98 -25.90 -3.59
N SER A 290 -8.66 -25.90 -3.44
CA SER A 290 -8.01 -26.25 -2.16
C SER A 290 -8.01 -25.08 -1.17
N ASP A 291 -7.95 -25.40 0.13
CA ASP A 291 -7.82 -24.41 1.21
C ASP A 291 -6.55 -23.57 1.03
N GLY A 292 -5.43 -24.18 0.67
CA GLY A 292 -4.18 -23.46 0.39
C GLY A 292 -4.31 -22.45 -0.75
N ALA A 293 -5.06 -22.78 -1.81
CA ALA A 293 -5.35 -21.83 -2.89
C ALA A 293 -6.28 -20.69 -2.45
N PHE A 294 -7.24 -20.96 -1.55
CA PHE A 294 -8.07 -19.93 -0.94
C PHE A 294 -7.21 -18.98 -0.10
N GLN A 295 -6.38 -19.51 0.80
CA GLN A 295 -5.51 -18.71 1.66
C GLN A 295 -4.53 -17.86 0.85
N LEU A 296 -3.91 -18.44 -0.18
CA LEU A 296 -3.01 -17.71 -1.07
C LEU A 296 -3.74 -16.57 -1.80
N ARG A 297 -4.99 -16.78 -2.23
CA ARG A 297 -5.80 -15.72 -2.83
C ARG A 297 -6.06 -14.57 -1.86
N VAL A 298 -6.37 -14.87 -0.59
CA VAL A 298 -6.57 -13.83 0.44
C VAL A 298 -5.28 -13.02 0.64
N ILE A 299 -4.12 -13.67 0.72
CA ILE A 299 -2.83 -12.97 0.85
C ILE A 299 -2.55 -12.08 -0.38
N ALA A 300 -2.82 -12.59 -1.59
CA ALA A 300 -2.60 -11.82 -2.82
C ALA A 300 -3.44 -10.54 -2.88
N GLN A 301 -4.69 -10.60 -2.42
CA GLN A 301 -5.60 -9.45 -2.41
C GLN A 301 -5.10 -8.26 -1.57
N MET A 302 -4.19 -8.51 -0.62
CA MET A 302 -3.58 -7.43 0.17
C MET A 302 -2.77 -6.45 -0.69
N LEU A 303 -2.13 -6.90 -1.78
CA LEU A 303 -1.33 -6.02 -2.66
C LEU A 303 -1.93 -5.86 -4.07
N LEU A 304 -2.95 -6.63 -4.43
CA LEU A 304 -3.49 -6.65 -5.78
C LEU A 304 -3.96 -5.26 -6.24
N GLN A 305 -4.63 -4.50 -5.38
CA GLN A 305 -5.09 -3.14 -5.70
C GLN A 305 -3.94 -2.19 -6.06
N THR A 306 -2.80 -2.29 -5.38
CA THR A 306 -1.60 -1.53 -5.73
C THR A 306 -1.09 -1.92 -7.12
N ILE A 307 -1.03 -3.21 -7.44
CA ILE A 307 -0.62 -3.68 -8.77
C ILE A 307 -1.59 -3.24 -9.87
N GLU A 308 -2.90 -3.25 -9.59
CA GLU A 308 -3.93 -2.74 -10.49
C GLU A 308 -3.73 -1.27 -10.78
N ARG A 309 -3.48 -0.43 -9.76
CA ARG A 309 -3.17 1.00 -9.97
C ARG A 309 -1.95 1.21 -10.86
N TYR A 310 -0.88 0.44 -10.64
CA TYR A 310 0.31 0.52 -11.48
C TYR A 310 -0.03 0.17 -12.93
N TYR A 311 -0.81 -0.89 -13.13
CA TYR A 311 -1.25 -1.27 -14.46
C TYR A 311 -2.17 -0.24 -15.13
N ILE A 312 -3.08 0.40 -14.38
CA ILE A 312 -3.90 1.51 -14.91
C ILE A 312 -3.00 2.60 -15.48
N ALA A 313 -1.98 3.03 -14.74
CA ALA A 313 -1.08 4.08 -15.18
C ALA A 313 -0.25 3.69 -16.40
N ILE A 314 0.33 2.49 -16.41
CA ILE A 314 1.11 2.01 -17.56
C ILE A 314 0.22 1.81 -18.79
N ALA A 315 -0.96 1.19 -18.63
CA ALA A 315 -1.90 0.97 -19.73
C ALA A 315 -2.43 2.29 -20.30
N ALA A 316 -2.73 3.26 -19.45
CA ALA A 316 -3.14 4.61 -19.85
C ALA A 316 -2.06 5.34 -20.65
N LEU A 317 -0.82 5.26 -20.20
CA LEU A 317 0.31 5.84 -20.90
C LEU A 317 0.55 5.17 -22.27
N VAL A 318 0.65 3.84 -22.30
CA VAL A 318 0.88 3.06 -23.54
C VAL A 318 -0.25 3.26 -24.55
N ARG A 319 -1.51 3.25 -24.12
CA ARG A 319 -2.67 3.40 -25.01
C ARG A 319 -2.70 4.77 -25.70
N ASN A 320 -2.23 5.82 -25.02
CA ASN A 320 -2.19 7.17 -25.60
C ASN A 320 -0.95 7.42 -26.45
N GLY A 321 0.07 6.56 -26.37
CA GLY A 321 1.33 6.70 -27.09
C GLY A 321 2.29 7.71 -26.45
N PRO A 322 3.57 7.70 -26.86
CA PRO A 322 4.57 8.63 -26.37
C PRO A 322 4.24 10.07 -26.76
N ASN A 323 4.80 11.03 -26.02
CA ASN A 323 4.72 12.49 -26.26
C ASN A 323 3.28 13.03 -26.32
N THR A 324 2.33 12.30 -25.73
CA THR A 324 0.90 12.64 -25.80
C THR A 324 0.36 13.19 -24.49
N LEU A 325 0.78 12.70 -23.33
CA LEU A 325 0.24 13.10 -22.02
C LEU A 325 1.32 13.78 -21.16
N THR A 326 0.99 14.84 -20.42
CA THR A 326 1.83 15.30 -19.31
C THR A 326 1.63 14.41 -18.08
N SER A 327 2.50 14.54 -17.07
CA SER A 327 2.31 13.84 -15.78
C SER A 327 0.96 14.15 -15.13
N ALA A 328 0.51 15.40 -15.19
CA ALA A 328 -0.77 15.81 -14.59
C ALA A 328 -1.98 15.25 -15.34
N GLU A 329 -1.90 15.20 -16.67
CA GLU A 329 -2.96 14.62 -17.50
C GLU A 329 -3.05 13.10 -17.30
N LEU A 330 -1.91 12.40 -17.23
CA LEU A 330 -1.87 10.98 -16.90
C LEU A 330 -2.45 10.70 -15.51
N GLU A 331 -2.03 11.46 -14.49
CA GLU A 331 -2.55 11.37 -13.11
C GLU A 331 -4.08 11.49 -13.07
N ASN A 332 -4.63 12.49 -13.80
CA ASN A 332 -6.07 12.70 -13.88
C ASN A 332 -6.78 11.54 -14.59
N LEU A 333 -6.24 11.07 -15.72
CA LEU A 333 -6.80 9.96 -16.48
C LEU A 333 -6.83 8.66 -15.65
N CYS A 334 -5.77 8.39 -14.89
CA CYS A 334 -5.70 7.24 -13.99
C CYS A 334 -6.74 7.33 -12.88
N THR A 335 -6.87 8.50 -12.26
CA THR A 335 -7.86 8.77 -11.20
C THR A 335 -9.28 8.51 -11.71
N LEU A 336 -9.65 9.08 -12.86
CA LEU A 336 -10.98 8.88 -13.46
C LEU A 336 -11.24 7.42 -13.85
N THR A 337 -10.23 6.73 -14.38
CA THR A 337 -10.33 5.30 -14.72
C THR A 337 -10.56 4.45 -13.48
N ALA A 338 -9.81 4.71 -12.40
CA ALA A 338 -9.96 4.02 -11.12
C ALA A 338 -11.32 4.29 -10.45
N GLN A 339 -11.80 5.54 -10.48
CA GLN A 339 -13.16 5.89 -10.02
C GLN A 339 -14.22 5.10 -10.78
N ARG A 340 -14.12 5.05 -12.11
CA ARG A 340 -15.07 4.33 -12.95
C ARG A 340 -15.05 2.82 -12.71
N LEU A 341 -13.87 2.23 -12.51
CA LEU A 341 -13.73 0.82 -12.11
C LEU A 341 -14.38 0.55 -10.75
N SER A 342 -14.18 1.45 -9.78
CA SER A 342 -14.76 1.32 -8.43
C SER A 342 -16.29 1.41 -8.44
N LEU A 343 -16.89 2.10 -9.41
CA LEU A 343 -18.35 2.12 -9.59
C LEU A 343 -18.90 0.84 -10.23
N LEU A 344 -18.08 0.12 -11.00
CA LEU A 344 -18.47 -1.09 -11.73
C LEU A 344 -18.19 -2.39 -10.96
N HIS A 345 -17.34 -2.32 -9.95
CA HIS A 345 -16.96 -3.45 -9.10
C HIS A 345 -17.33 -3.12 -7.63
N GLU A 346 -17.50 -4.12 -6.77
CA GLU A 346 -17.73 -3.93 -5.31
C GLU A 346 -16.46 -3.41 -4.56
N LEU A 347 -15.56 -2.70 -5.26
CA LEU A 347 -14.31 -2.19 -4.72
C LEU A 347 -14.53 -0.84 -4.02
N ASN A 348 -14.90 -0.90 -2.74
CA ASN A 348 -15.05 0.27 -1.87
C ASN A 348 -13.79 0.53 -1.03
N ALA A 349 -12.62 0.61 -1.68
CA ALA A 349 -11.39 1.07 -1.03
C ALA A 349 -11.12 2.52 -1.48
N PRO A 350 -11.33 3.53 -0.62
CA PRO A 350 -11.12 4.95 -0.96
C PRO A 350 -9.74 5.26 -1.55
N GLU A 351 -8.71 4.52 -1.14
CA GLU A 351 -7.34 4.66 -1.62
C GLU A 351 -7.16 4.26 -3.10
N PHE A 352 -8.06 3.47 -3.68
CA PHE A 352 -7.86 2.94 -5.04
C PHE A 352 -7.82 4.05 -6.11
N PHE A 353 -8.54 5.15 -5.88
CA PHE A 353 -8.57 6.31 -6.75
C PHE A 353 -7.86 7.54 -6.15
N ASP A 354 -6.99 7.35 -5.15
CA ASP A 354 -6.21 8.45 -4.59
C ASP A 354 -5.22 9.01 -5.61
N LYS A 355 -5.40 10.28 -5.92
CA LYS A 355 -4.58 11.05 -6.86
C LYS A 355 -3.11 11.14 -6.43
N ALA A 356 -2.82 11.17 -5.13
CA ALA A 356 -1.45 11.22 -4.61
C ALA A 356 -0.67 9.93 -4.89
N LEU A 357 -1.34 8.77 -4.88
CA LEU A 357 -0.70 7.48 -5.15
C LEU A 357 -0.32 7.35 -6.63
N PHE A 358 -1.19 7.78 -7.54
CA PHE A 358 -0.82 7.89 -8.96
C PHE A 358 0.33 8.87 -9.19
N ARG A 359 0.31 10.03 -8.53
CA ARG A 359 1.42 10.99 -8.61
C ARG A 359 2.74 10.39 -8.20
N GLY A 360 2.77 9.73 -7.03
CA GLY A 360 3.96 9.09 -6.49
C GLY A 360 4.50 8.02 -7.45
N PHE A 361 3.61 7.19 -8.01
CA PHE A 361 4.00 6.19 -9.01
C PHE A 361 4.59 6.81 -10.28
N ILE A 362 3.94 7.84 -10.85
CA ILE A 362 4.42 8.55 -12.05
C ILE A 362 5.78 9.22 -11.78
N GLN A 363 5.93 9.83 -10.61
CA GLN A 363 7.23 10.39 -10.19
C GLN A 363 8.29 9.29 -10.11
N LYS A 364 7.96 8.13 -9.53
CA LYS A 364 8.93 7.03 -9.40
C LYS A 364 9.33 6.44 -10.74
N LEU A 365 8.41 6.37 -11.71
CA LEU A 365 8.72 6.01 -13.09
C LEU A 365 9.75 6.96 -13.72
N ARG A 366 9.63 8.27 -13.45
CA ARG A 366 10.60 9.28 -13.92
C ARG A 366 11.96 9.14 -13.27
N GLU A 367 11.99 8.97 -11.95
CA GLU A 367 13.24 8.77 -11.19
C GLU A 367 14.00 7.55 -11.68
N ARG A 368 13.29 6.45 -11.98
CA ARG A 368 13.86 5.20 -12.52
C ARG A 368 14.09 5.24 -14.04
N ARG A 369 13.85 6.38 -14.70
CA ARG A 369 14.02 6.57 -16.16
C ARG A 369 13.21 5.59 -17.01
N VAL A 370 12.08 5.10 -16.49
CA VAL A 370 11.11 4.33 -17.27
C VAL A 370 10.35 5.25 -18.22
N ILE A 371 10.11 6.48 -17.77
CA ILE A 371 9.48 7.56 -18.55
C ILE A 371 10.28 8.86 -18.35
N TRP A 372 10.24 9.78 -19.30
CA TRP A 372 10.84 11.12 -19.16
C TRP A 372 9.98 12.17 -19.86
N THR A 373 10.37 13.45 -19.78
CA THR A 373 9.63 14.55 -20.40
C THR A 373 10.37 15.06 -21.63
N ASP A 374 9.64 15.30 -22.72
CA ASP A 374 10.12 16.03 -23.90
C ASP A 374 10.21 17.55 -23.64
N ALA A 375 10.50 18.32 -24.69
CA ALA A 375 10.64 19.78 -24.61
C ALA A 375 9.32 20.49 -24.23
N GLU A 376 8.18 19.89 -24.58
CA GLU A 376 6.83 20.37 -24.31
C GLU A 376 6.28 19.85 -22.96
N GLY A 377 7.06 19.07 -22.21
CA GLY A 377 6.67 18.50 -20.93
C GLY A 377 5.73 17.29 -21.03
N LYS A 378 5.60 16.67 -22.20
CA LYS A 378 4.87 15.43 -22.43
C LYS A 378 5.74 14.22 -22.12
N LEU A 379 5.09 13.13 -21.74
CA LEU A 379 5.73 11.90 -21.30
C LEU A 379 6.15 11.06 -22.49
N GLU A 380 7.45 10.79 -22.56
CA GLU A 380 8.07 9.86 -23.49
C GLU A 380 8.45 8.57 -22.76
N PHE A 381 8.46 7.45 -23.49
CA PHE A 381 8.85 6.13 -23.00
C PHE A 381 9.29 5.24 -24.18
N HIS A 382 10.09 4.22 -23.89
CA HIS A 382 10.51 3.26 -24.91
C HIS A 382 9.46 2.16 -25.16
N ALA A 383 9.54 1.50 -26.32
CA ALA A 383 8.60 0.46 -26.76
C ALA A 383 8.58 -0.77 -25.83
N GLU A 384 9.61 -1.00 -25.02
CA GLU A 384 9.64 -2.07 -24.01
C GLU A 384 8.50 -1.92 -22.99
N LEU A 385 8.00 -0.70 -22.74
CA LEU A 385 6.86 -0.49 -21.84
C LEU A 385 5.58 -1.17 -22.35
N GLU A 386 5.42 -1.31 -23.67
CA GLU A 386 4.32 -2.08 -24.25
C GLU A 386 4.41 -3.57 -23.92
N SER A 387 5.62 -4.10 -23.80
CA SER A 387 5.83 -5.50 -23.40
C SER A 387 5.38 -5.74 -21.96
N ILE A 388 5.57 -4.75 -21.07
CA ILE A 388 5.10 -4.81 -19.68
C ILE A 388 3.57 -4.88 -19.61
N VAL A 389 2.86 -4.13 -20.47
CA VAL A 389 1.39 -4.23 -20.56
C VAL A 389 0.94 -5.63 -20.99
N ARG A 390 1.65 -6.24 -21.95
CA ARG A 390 1.35 -7.62 -22.40
C ARG A 390 1.64 -8.65 -21.32
N ASP A 391 2.73 -8.47 -20.58
CA ASP A 391 3.18 -9.38 -19.51
C ASP A 391 2.38 -9.24 -18.21
N ALA A 392 1.61 -8.16 -18.05
CA ALA A 392 0.69 -7.99 -16.92
C ALA A 392 -0.31 -9.15 -16.76
N LYS A 393 -0.54 -9.95 -17.80
CA LYS A 393 -1.34 -11.19 -17.74
C LYS A 393 -0.80 -12.22 -16.73
N ILE A 394 0.47 -12.12 -16.36
CA ILE A 394 1.10 -12.98 -15.36
C ILE A 394 0.45 -12.71 -13.99
N ILE A 395 0.14 -11.46 -13.66
CA ILE A 395 -0.36 -11.10 -12.33
C ILE A 395 -1.85 -10.77 -12.35
N LEU A 396 -2.32 -10.07 -13.38
CA LEU A 396 -3.69 -9.55 -13.46
C LEU A 396 -4.61 -10.43 -14.32
N SER A 397 -5.83 -10.64 -13.81
CA SER A 397 -6.85 -11.44 -14.48
C SER A 397 -7.24 -10.83 -15.83
N ARG A 398 -7.78 -11.65 -16.74
CA ARG A 398 -8.25 -11.17 -18.05
C ARG A 398 -9.38 -10.13 -17.88
N GLU A 399 -10.27 -10.34 -16.92
CA GLU A 399 -11.39 -9.45 -16.64
C GLU A 399 -10.90 -8.07 -16.20
N ILE A 400 -10.01 -8.02 -15.21
CA ILE A 400 -9.41 -6.77 -14.71
C ILE A 400 -8.68 -6.05 -15.84
N ARG A 401 -7.82 -6.75 -16.59
CA ARG A 401 -7.07 -6.14 -17.70
C ARG A 401 -8.00 -5.62 -18.79
N HIS A 402 -9.04 -6.36 -19.15
CA HIS A 402 -10.00 -5.94 -20.16
C HIS A 402 -10.85 -4.76 -19.67
N GLY A 403 -11.29 -4.77 -18.41
CA GLY A 403 -12.00 -3.66 -17.76
C GLY A 403 -11.18 -2.38 -17.80
N ILE A 404 -9.94 -2.45 -17.31
CA ILE A 404 -9.00 -1.31 -17.32
C ILE A 404 -8.79 -0.81 -18.75
N LEU A 405 -8.44 -1.71 -19.69
CA LEU A 405 -8.18 -1.30 -21.07
C LEU A 405 -9.41 -0.69 -21.73
N LYS A 406 -10.60 -1.24 -21.53
CA LYS A 406 -11.85 -0.70 -22.11
C LYS A 406 -12.21 0.67 -21.55
N LEU A 407 -11.97 0.89 -20.25
CA LEU A 407 -12.37 2.10 -19.55
C LEU A 407 -11.37 3.24 -19.65
N THR A 408 -10.09 2.92 -19.91
CA THR A 408 -9.02 3.91 -20.11
C THR A 408 -9.32 4.77 -21.34
N PRO A 409 -9.64 6.07 -21.19
CA PRO A 409 -9.95 6.92 -22.34
C PRO A 409 -8.70 7.19 -23.20
N GLU A 410 -8.91 7.37 -24.50
CA GLU A 410 -7.92 8.01 -25.37
C GLU A 410 -8.09 9.53 -25.27
N ARG A 411 -6.99 10.27 -25.17
CA ARG A 411 -7.01 11.74 -25.03
C ARG A 411 -7.82 12.42 -26.13
N ARG A 412 -7.79 11.89 -27.36
CA ARG A 412 -8.61 12.38 -28.48
C ARG A 412 -10.12 12.29 -28.20
N SER A 413 -10.57 11.24 -27.50
CA SER A 413 -11.99 11.07 -27.14
C SER A 413 -12.43 11.98 -25.99
N VAL A 414 -11.53 12.29 -25.05
CA VAL A 414 -11.82 13.21 -23.93
C VAL A 414 -11.90 14.65 -24.43
N LEU A 415 -10.96 15.08 -25.28
CA LEU A 415 -10.98 16.41 -25.89
C LEU A 415 -12.22 16.64 -26.78
N ALA A 416 -12.68 15.61 -27.49
CA ALA A 416 -13.91 15.67 -28.27
C ALA A 416 -15.17 15.82 -27.39
N ALA A 417 -15.23 15.12 -26.26
CA ALA A 417 -16.33 15.27 -25.31
C ALA A 417 -16.34 16.63 -24.60
N GLU A 418 -15.16 17.19 -24.30
CA GLU A 418 -15.03 18.54 -23.72
C GLU A 418 -15.41 19.64 -24.73
N SER A 419 -15.07 19.49 -26.02
CA SER A 419 -15.52 20.41 -27.07
C SER A 419 -17.02 20.35 -27.31
N ASP A 420 -17.61 19.15 -27.29
CA ASP A 420 -19.05 18.96 -27.45
C ASP A 420 -19.81 19.54 -26.24
N ALA A 421 -19.34 19.30 -25.01
CA ALA A 421 -19.92 19.89 -23.80
C ALA A 421 -19.84 21.42 -23.79
N ALA A 422 -18.69 22.00 -24.17
CA ALA A 422 -18.54 23.45 -24.28
C ALA A 422 -19.49 24.05 -25.32
N SER A 423 -19.63 23.42 -26.50
CA SER A 423 -20.55 23.86 -27.55
C SER A 423 -22.04 23.79 -27.14
N SER A 424 -22.41 22.80 -26.33
CA SER A 424 -23.78 22.63 -25.82
C SER A 424 -24.15 23.60 -24.68
N SER A 425 -23.17 24.21 -24.02
CA SER A 425 -23.36 25.20 -22.95
C SER A 425 -23.45 26.65 -23.44
N THR A 426 -23.21 26.88 -24.73
CA THR A 426 -23.27 28.18 -25.41
C THR A 426 -24.50 28.39 -26.29
N ASN A 427 -25.49 27.48 -26.24
CA ASN A 427 -26.76 27.61 -26.95
C ASN A 427 -27.94 27.85 -26.01
#